data_AF-A0A1J7CFY2-F1
#
_entry.id   AF-A0A1J7CFY2-F1
#
_cell.length_a   1.000
_cell.length_b   1.000
_cell.length_c   1.000
_cell.angle_alpha   90.00
_cell.angle_beta   90.00
_cell.angle_gamma   90.00
#
_symmetry.space_group_name_H-M   'P 1'
#
loop_
_entity.id
_entity.type
_entity.pdbx_description
1 polymer ?
#
loop_
_entity_poly.entity_id
_entity_poly.type
_entity_poly.pdbx_seq_one_letter_code
_entity_poly.pdbx_strand_id
1 'polypeptide(L)'
;MRLRTHRTGSAALVVAGAAALVAGAAASAQAAPRPAVPPHTAPEQQGSGSSQALSGLTSATSGLAQGLQGIGAVKLNPLNGTGTDPLTNGVGTKVADFRPVSTTDLTAPLSALKLGDLM
;
A
#
# COMPACT_ATOMS: atom_id res chain seq x y z
N MET A 1 28.69 56.56 11.00
CA MET A 1 27.88 56.66 12.23
C MET A 1 26.43 56.96 11.87
N ARG A 2 25.59 55.92 11.70
CA ARG A 2 24.12 56.00 11.81
C ARG A 2 23.64 54.67 12.38
N LEU A 3 23.07 54.75 13.58
CA LEU A 3 22.44 53.68 14.34
C LEU A 3 20.99 53.53 13.87
N ARG A 4 20.48 52.28 13.81
CA ARG A 4 19.07 51.87 13.97
C ARG A 4 18.93 50.44 13.43
N THR A 5 18.27 49.47 14.05
CA THR A 5 17.62 49.24 15.35
C THR A 5 17.20 47.77 15.23
N HIS A 6 17.46 46.94 16.24
CA HIS A 6 17.14 45.52 16.23
C HIS A 6 15.63 45.31 16.10
N ARG A 7 15.19 44.54 15.09
CA ARG A 7 13.81 44.08 14.99
C ARG A 7 13.60 42.93 15.97
N THR A 8 13.06 43.23 17.14
CA THR A 8 12.43 42.25 18.02
C THR A 8 11.14 41.76 17.37
N GLY A 9 11.20 40.61 16.69
CA GLY A 9 10.02 39.87 16.26
C GLY A 9 9.64 38.87 17.33
N SER A 10 8.64 39.20 18.14
CA SER A 10 8.04 38.31 19.12
C SER A 10 7.37 37.11 18.44
N ALA A 11 7.65 35.92 18.96
CA ALA A 11 7.04 34.66 18.54
C ALA A 11 5.54 34.66 18.84
N ALA A 12 4.72 34.33 17.85
CA ALA A 12 3.34 33.89 18.06
C ALA A 12 3.30 32.37 17.88
N LEU A 13 3.37 31.68 19.01
CA LEU A 13 3.08 30.27 19.18
C LEU A 13 1.57 30.07 18.95
N VAL A 14 1.17 29.22 18.00
CA VAL A 14 -0.19 28.66 17.94
C VAL A 14 -0.07 27.15 17.88
N VAL A 15 -0.38 26.52 19.02
CA VAL A 15 -0.61 25.08 19.16
C VAL A 15 -2.10 24.90 19.45
N ALA A 16 -2.80 24.20 18.56
CA ALA A 16 -4.05 23.46 18.76
C ALA A 16 -4.50 23.00 17.36
N GLY A 17 -4.91 21.78 17.06
CA GLY A 17 -5.26 20.59 17.84
C GLY A 17 -5.85 19.59 16.83
N ALA A 18 -5.81 18.31 17.16
CA ALA A 18 -6.14 17.19 16.30
C ALA A 18 -7.63 17.08 15.88
N ALA A 19 -7.86 16.23 14.87
CA ALA A 19 -9.09 15.52 14.50
C ALA A 19 -10.04 16.18 13.47
N ALA A 20 -9.88 15.76 12.20
CA ALA A 20 -10.99 15.60 11.26
C ALA A 20 -10.59 14.59 10.15
N LEU A 21 -10.75 13.29 10.44
CA LEU A 21 -10.99 12.29 9.41
C LEU A 21 -12.43 12.52 8.92
N VAL A 22 -12.56 13.15 7.74
CA VAL A 22 -13.69 13.19 6.79
C VAL A 22 -13.55 14.50 5.99
N ALA A 23 -13.68 14.38 4.67
CA ALA A 23 -13.56 15.42 3.63
C ALA A 23 -12.11 15.79 3.24
N GLY A 24 -11.72 15.32 2.05
CA GLY A 24 -10.52 15.78 1.37
C GLY A 24 -10.62 17.27 1.06
N ALA A 25 -9.75 18.06 1.68
CA ALA A 25 -9.30 19.35 1.21
C ALA A 25 -7.99 19.64 1.93
N ALA A 26 -6.86 19.32 1.26
CA ALA A 26 -5.55 19.68 1.77
C ALA A 26 -5.48 21.21 1.94
N ALA A 27 -4.94 21.59 3.09
CA ALA A 27 -4.79 22.94 3.58
C ALA A 27 -4.10 23.88 2.57
N SER A 28 -4.67 25.06 2.37
CA SER A 28 -3.93 26.21 1.82
C SER A 28 -3.76 27.26 2.93
N ALA A 29 -2.74 27.11 3.75
CA ALA A 29 -2.26 28.19 4.61
C ALA A 29 -1.41 29.14 3.76
N GLN A 30 -2.01 30.21 3.23
CA GLN A 30 -1.32 31.48 3.00
C GLN A 30 -2.35 32.60 2.75
N ALA A 31 -2.53 33.47 3.75
CA ALA A 31 -3.31 34.70 3.60
C ALA A 31 -2.38 35.90 3.49
N ALA A 32 -2.28 36.48 2.29
CA ALA A 32 -1.87 37.86 2.07
C ALA A 32 -2.94 38.57 1.20
N PRO A 33 -3.19 39.89 1.37
CA PRO A 33 -4.43 40.54 0.94
C PRO A 33 -4.72 40.54 -0.57
N ARG A 34 -5.99 40.27 -0.90
CA ARG A 34 -6.63 40.06 -2.21
C ARG A 34 -6.89 41.37 -2.99
N PRO A 35 -6.52 41.46 -4.28
CA PRO A 35 -7.13 42.40 -5.24
C PRO A 35 -8.40 41.81 -5.88
N ALA A 36 -9.41 42.65 -6.18
CA ALA A 36 -10.72 42.25 -6.70
C ALA A 36 -10.65 41.66 -8.13
N VAL A 37 -11.46 40.63 -8.43
CA VAL A 37 -11.49 39.88 -9.70
C VAL A 37 -12.96 39.75 -10.19
N PRO A 38 -13.25 39.75 -11.52
CA PRO A 38 -14.60 39.88 -12.13
C PRO A 38 -15.55 38.69 -11.86
N PRO A 39 -16.85 38.74 -12.27
CA PRO A 39 -17.86 37.77 -11.83
C PRO A 39 -17.47 36.34 -12.18
N HIS A 40 -17.61 35.48 -11.19
CA HIS A 40 -17.32 34.05 -11.25
C HIS A 40 -18.15 33.38 -12.36
N THR A 41 -17.49 32.93 -13.42
CA THR A 41 -18.04 31.85 -14.24
C THR A 41 -18.17 30.62 -13.34
N ALA A 42 -19.36 30.04 -13.29
CA ALA A 42 -19.57 28.76 -12.62
C ALA A 42 -18.59 27.73 -13.20
N PRO A 43 -17.96 26.87 -12.39
CA PRO A 43 -17.12 25.82 -12.93
C PRO A 43 -18.00 24.82 -13.68
N GLU A 44 -18.05 24.97 -15.01
CA GLU A 44 -18.36 23.86 -15.89
C GLU A 44 -17.21 22.86 -15.84
N GLN A 45 -17.39 21.75 -15.14
CA GLN A 45 -16.72 20.50 -15.46
C GLN A 45 -17.70 19.35 -15.31
N GLN A 46 -18.56 19.29 -16.31
CA GLN A 46 -19.35 18.15 -16.72
C GLN A 46 -18.38 17.05 -17.24
N GLY A 47 -18.45 15.84 -16.68
CA GLY A 47 -18.11 14.60 -17.41
C GLY A 47 -16.70 13.97 -17.31
N SER A 48 -15.68 14.64 -16.78
CA SER A 48 -14.29 14.13 -16.88
C SER A 48 -13.87 13.10 -15.82
N GLY A 49 -14.63 12.96 -14.73
CA GLY A 49 -14.25 12.13 -13.58
C GLY A 49 -14.26 10.61 -13.86
N SER A 50 -15.21 10.12 -14.66
CA SER A 50 -15.32 8.68 -14.93
C SER A 50 -14.21 8.18 -15.86
N SER A 51 -13.85 8.96 -16.88
CA SER A 51 -12.78 8.62 -17.83
C SER A 51 -11.41 8.61 -17.15
N GLN A 52 -11.14 9.57 -16.26
CA GLN A 52 -9.90 9.59 -15.49
C GLN A 52 -9.85 8.46 -14.46
N ALA A 53 -10.96 8.15 -13.78
CA ALA A 53 -11.06 7.01 -12.87
C ALA A 53 -10.87 5.67 -13.61
N LEU A 54 -11.47 5.51 -14.78
CA LEU A 54 -11.31 4.32 -15.62
C LEU A 54 -9.88 4.18 -16.15
N SER A 55 -9.25 5.29 -16.54
CA SER A 55 -7.84 5.30 -16.96
C SER A 55 -6.91 4.93 -15.79
N GLY A 56 -7.22 5.42 -14.58
CA GLY A 56 -6.51 5.06 -13.35
C GLY A 56 -6.64 3.58 -13.02
N LEU A 57 -7.85 3.01 -13.08
CA LEU A 57 -8.07 1.58 -12.87
C LEU A 57 -7.36 0.74 -13.93
N THR A 58 -7.46 1.12 -15.20
CA THR A 58 -6.77 0.43 -16.30
C THR A 58 -5.25 0.46 -16.10
N SER A 59 -4.70 1.59 -15.68
CA SER A 59 -3.27 1.74 -15.37
C SER A 59 -2.85 0.90 -14.16
N ALA A 60 -3.67 0.85 -13.10
CA ALA A 60 -3.40 0.02 -11.93
C ALA A 60 -3.46 -1.48 -12.27
N THR A 61 -4.46 -1.90 -13.04
CA THR A 61 -4.64 -3.31 -13.43
C THR A 61 -3.55 -3.76 -14.40
N SER A 62 -3.18 -2.91 -15.36
CA SER A 62 -2.06 -3.19 -16.27
C SER A 62 -0.73 -3.19 -15.52
N GLY A 63 -0.50 -2.25 -14.60
CA GLY A 63 0.68 -2.24 -13.74
C GLY A 63 0.80 -3.52 -12.90
N LEU A 64 -0.30 -3.98 -12.32
CA LEU A 64 -0.35 -5.26 -11.60
C LEU A 64 -0.07 -6.44 -12.53
N ALA A 65 -0.74 -6.51 -13.68
CA ALA A 65 -0.51 -7.57 -14.65
C ALA A 65 0.95 -7.62 -15.10
N GLN A 66 1.55 -6.47 -15.41
CA GLN A 66 2.96 -6.35 -15.81
C GLN A 66 3.91 -6.77 -14.68
N GLY A 67 3.62 -6.39 -13.42
CA GLY A 67 4.43 -6.75 -12.26
C GLY A 67 4.33 -8.23 -11.85
N LEU A 68 3.21 -8.88 -12.14
CA LEU A 68 3.02 -10.33 -11.93
C LEU A 68 3.53 -11.18 -13.12
N GLN A 69 4.02 -10.56 -14.21
CA GLN A 69 4.56 -11.33 -15.32
C GLN A 69 5.76 -12.17 -14.87
N GLY A 70 5.68 -13.47 -15.12
CA GLY A 70 6.75 -14.42 -14.82
C GLY A 70 6.77 -14.98 -13.39
N ILE A 71 5.99 -14.44 -12.44
CA ILE A 71 6.01 -14.97 -11.06
C ILE A 71 5.14 -16.21 -10.85
N GLY A 72 4.19 -16.48 -11.75
CA GLY A 72 3.32 -17.66 -11.65
C GLY A 72 4.10 -18.99 -11.74
N ALA A 73 5.24 -19.01 -12.41
CA ALA A 73 6.10 -20.19 -12.52
C ALA A 73 7.01 -20.41 -11.29
N VAL A 74 7.05 -19.46 -10.36
CA VAL A 74 7.90 -19.53 -9.16
C VAL A 74 7.31 -20.53 -8.17
N LYS A 75 8.14 -21.48 -7.73
CA LYS A 75 7.78 -22.42 -6.66
C LYS A 75 7.62 -21.65 -5.35
N LEU A 76 6.57 -21.96 -4.58
CA LEU A 76 6.40 -21.41 -3.24
C LEU A 76 7.50 -21.93 -2.29
N ASN A 77 7.89 -23.20 -2.43
CA ASN A 77 9.03 -23.79 -1.74
C ASN A 77 10.25 -23.91 -2.69
N PRO A 78 11.17 -22.95 -2.71
CA PRO A 78 12.39 -23.02 -3.53
C PRO A 78 13.35 -24.11 -3.06
N LEU A 79 13.24 -24.58 -1.82
CA LEU A 79 14.08 -25.63 -1.24
C LEU A 79 13.52 -27.03 -1.44
N ASN A 80 12.40 -27.18 -2.16
CA ASN A 80 11.78 -28.49 -2.40
C ASN A 80 12.77 -29.46 -3.08
N GLY A 81 12.96 -30.63 -2.46
CA GLY A 81 13.87 -31.68 -2.93
C GLY A 81 15.33 -31.49 -2.50
N THR A 82 15.63 -30.50 -1.66
CA THR A 82 16.96 -30.35 -1.03
C THR A 82 17.02 -31.10 0.30
N GLY A 83 18.23 -31.49 0.74
CA GLY A 83 18.43 -32.13 2.05
C GLY A 83 18.19 -31.20 3.25
N THR A 84 17.95 -29.91 3.00
CA THR A 84 17.67 -28.89 4.02
C THR A 84 16.26 -28.30 3.84
N ASP A 85 15.38 -28.98 3.12
CA ASP A 85 14.00 -28.53 2.91
C ASP A 85 13.24 -28.50 4.25
N PRO A 86 12.88 -27.31 4.77
CA PRO A 86 12.24 -27.21 6.07
C PRO A 86 10.87 -27.87 6.11
N LEU A 87 10.16 -27.98 4.98
CA LEU A 87 8.83 -28.60 4.92
C LEU A 87 8.88 -30.12 5.07
N THR A 88 10.07 -30.71 4.88
CA THR A 88 10.33 -32.13 5.07
C THR A 88 10.81 -32.47 6.48
N ASN A 89 11.02 -31.49 7.36
CA ASN A 89 11.35 -31.68 8.78
C ASN A 89 10.13 -32.16 9.59
N GLY A 90 9.55 -33.28 9.16
CA GLY A 90 8.37 -33.88 9.76
C GLY A 90 8.69 -34.63 11.05
N VAL A 91 7.73 -34.62 11.97
CA VAL A 91 7.72 -35.53 13.12
C VAL A 91 6.47 -36.38 13.04
N GLY A 92 6.66 -37.70 13.08
CA GLY A 92 5.58 -38.68 13.07
C GLY A 92 5.45 -39.37 14.41
N THR A 93 4.22 -39.70 14.80
CA THR A 93 3.94 -40.55 15.96
C THR A 93 2.95 -41.64 15.61
N LYS A 94 3.10 -42.81 16.23
CA LYS A 94 2.15 -43.92 16.13
C LYS A 94 1.98 -44.52 17.51
N VAL A 95 0.73 -44.73 17.92
CA VAL A 95 0.39 -45.40 19.17
C VAL A 95 -0.27 -46.73 18.81
N ALA A 96 0.33 -47.85 19.24
CA ALA A 96 -0.17 -49.22 18.97
C ALA A 96 -0.55 -49.43 17.48
N ASP A 97 -1.77 -49.90 17.23
CA ASP A 97 -2.30 -50.26 15.91
C ASP A 97 -3.08 -49.12 15.23
N PHE A 98 -3.07 -47.92 15.80
CA PHE A 98 -3.68 -46.76 15.16
C PHE A 98 -2.91 -46.33 13.90
N ARG A 99 -3.61 -45.61 13.02
CA ARG A 99 -2.96 -44.98 11.87
C ARG A 99 -1.93 -43.95 12.38
N PRO A 100 -0.69 -43.97 11.86
CA PRO A 100 0.30 -42.95 12.19
C PRO A 100 -0.20 -41.56 11.79
N VAL A 101 0.22 -40.54 12.54
CA VAL A 101 0.02 -39.13 12.19
C VAL A 101 1.37 -38.46 12.05
N SER A 102 1.49 -37.56 11.08
CA SER A 102 2.73 -36.81 10.83
C SER A 102 2.43 -35.33 10.64
N THR A 103 3.35 -34.47 11.08
CA THR A 103 3.30 -33.05 10.70
C THR A 103 3.45 -32.84 9.20
N THR A 104 4.07 -33.79 8.50
CA THR A 104 4.21 -33.77 7.04
C THR A 104 2.87 -33.82 6.32
N ASP A 105 1.83 -34.42 6.93
CA ASP A 105 0.50 -34.46 6.33
C ASP A 105 -0.09 -33.05 6.14
N LEU A 106 0.35 -32.09 6.96
CA LEU A 106 -0.07 -30.69 6.90
C LEU A 106 0.84 -29.84 6.01
N THR A 107 2.12 -30.19 5.87
CA THR A 107 3.09 -29.40 5.09
C THR A 107 3.28 -29.90 3.65
N ALA A 108 2.90 -31.14 3.35
CA ALA A 108 3.01 -31.72 2.01
C ALA A 108 2.34 -30.87 0.90
N PRO A 109 1.13 -30.31 1.10
CA PRO A 109 0.49 -29.48 0.06
C PRO A 109 1.31 -28.24 -0.31
N LEU A 110 2.04 -27.65 0.65
CA LEU A 110 2.85 -26.45 0.44
C LEU A 110 4.13 -26.75 -0.34
N SER A 111 4.61 -27.99 -0.30
CA SER A 111 5.89 -28.38 -0.93
C SER A 111 5.83 -28.40 -2.46
N ALA A 112 4.65 -28.68 -3.03
CA ALA A 112 4.45 -28.80 -4.47
C ALA A 112 3.90 -27.53 -5.14
N LEU A 113 3.50 -26.53 -4.35
CA LEU A 113 2.71 -25.40 -4.83
C LEU A 113 3.54 -24.40 -5.63
N LYS A 114 2.99 -23.91 -6.75
CA LYS A 114 3.51 -22.75 -7.47
C LYS A 114 2.64 -21.54 -7.20
N LEU A 115 3.21 -20.36 -7.26
CA LEU A 115 2.46 -19.11 -7.05
C LEU A 115 1.35 -18.93 -8.10
N GLY A 116 1.55 -19.44 -9.32
CA GLY A 116 0.52 -19.41 -10.37
C GLY A 116 -0.66 -20.33 -10.12
N ASP A 117 -0.56 -21.29 -9.21
CA ASP A 117 -1.68 -22.17 -8.84
C ASP A 117 -2.62 -21.50 -7.81
N LEU A 118 -2.25 -20.31 -7.30
CA LEU A 118 -2.97 -19.54 -6.28
C LEU A 118 -3.74 -18.32 -6.86
N MET A 119 -3.55 -18.02 -8.14
CA MET A 119 -4.05 -16.81 -8.83
C MET A 119 -4.92 -17.20 -10.02
#